data_AF-A0A1T5H4D7-F1
#
_entry.id   AF-A0A1T5H4D7-F1
#
_cell.length_a   1.000
_cell.length_b   1.000
_cell.length_c   1.000
_cell.angle_alpha   90.00
_cell.angle_beta   90.00
_cell.angle_gamma   90.00
#
_symmetry.space_group_name_H-M   'P 1'
#
loop_
_entity.id
_entity.type
_entity.pdbx_description
1 polymer ?
#
loop_
_entity_poly.entity_id
_entity_poly.type
_entity_poly.pdbx_seq_one_letter_code
_entity_poly.pdbx_strand_id
1 'polypeptide(L)' 'MREALASGTVSDDLILNILSRRREPATPHSIVTSEDRMLSHPPIADCASYDRLRGYDAAA' A
#
# COMPACT_ATOMS: atom_id res chain seq x y z
N MET A 1 2.19 10.63 -9.12
CA MET A 1 1.04 11.51 -8.80
C MET A 1 0.48 12.21 -10.04
N ARG A 2 1.33 12.76 -10.93
CA ARG A 2 0.88 13.49 -12.12
C ARG A 2 0.10 12.65 -13.14
N GLU A 3 0.50 11.40 -13.38
CA GLU A 3 -0.23 10.50 -14.29
C GLU A 3 -1.65 10.19 -13.80
N ALA A 4 -1.80 9.77 -12.53
CA ALA A 4 -3.12 9.49 -11.95
C ALA A 4 -4.06 10.71 -11.92
N LEU A 5 -3.50 11.91 -11.68
CA LEU A 5 -4.25 13.16 -11.76
C LEU A 5 -4.63 13.52 -13.22
N ALA A 6 -3.76 13.24 -14.18
CA ALA A 6 -4.00 13.53 -15.60
C ALA A 6 -5.04 12.61 -16.23
N SER A 7 -5.16 11.37 -15.75
CA SER A 7 -6.16 10.41 -16.21
C SER A 7 -7.52 10.55 -15.49
N GLY A 8 -7.68 11.52 -14.59
CA GLY A 8 -8.94 11.75 -13.85
C GLY A 8 -9.34 10.61 -12.90
N THR A 9 -8.44 9.66 -12.66
CA THR A 9 -8.71 8.38 -11.98
C THR A 9 -8.63 8.48 -10.45
N VAL A 10 -8.50 9.69 -9.90
CA VAL A 10 -8.33 9.88 -8.47
C VAL A 10 -9.70 9.99 -7.81
N SER A 11 -10.11 8.90 -7.16
CA SER A 11 -11.31 8.86 -6.31
C SER A 11 -11.20 9.83 -5.12
N ASP A 12 -12.34 10.37 -4.68
CA ASP A 12 -12.47 11.21 -3.49
C ASP A 12 -11.85 10.56 -2.25
N ASP A 13 -12.02 9.25 -2.09
CA ASP A 13 -11.42 8.49 -0.97
C ASP A 13 -9.90 8.53 -1.01
N LEU A 14 -9.32 8.51 -2.21
CA LEU A 14 -7.88 8.54 -2.42
C LEU A 14 -7.33 9.94 -2.07
N ILE A 15 -8.05 10.99 -2.44
CA ILE A 15 -7.72 12.38 -2.07
C ILE A 15 -7.77 12.55 -0.55
N LEU A 16 -8.85 12.09 0.09
CA LEU A 16 -9.00 12.15 1.55
C LEU A 16 -7.91 11.35 2.26
N ASN A 17 -7.53 10.18 1.75
CA ASN A 17 -6.45 9.37 2.30
C ASN A 17 -5.11 10.11 2.22
N ILE A 18 -4.79 10.72 1.07
CA ILE A 18 -3.55 11.51 0.88
C ILE A 18 -3.51 12.70 1.83
N LEU A 19 -4.61 13.45 1.94
CA LEU A 19 -4.69 14.60 2.84
C LEU A 19 -4.58 14.18 4.31
N SER A 20 -5.17 13.05 4.68
CA SER A 20 -5.06 12.47 6.02
C SER A 20 -3.61 12.07 6.32
N ARG A 21 -2.93 11.42 5.36
CA ARG A 21 -1.52 11.02 5.49
C ARG A 21 -0.59 12.22 5.73
N ARG A 22 -0.85 13.36 5.09
CA ARG A 22 -0.07 14.60 5.29
C ARG A 22 -0.22 15.19 6.69
N ARG A 23 -1.30 14.86 7.38
CA ARG A 23 -1.59 15.31 8.76
C ARG A 23 -1.27 14.23 9.79
N GLU A 24 -0.77 13.08 9.35
CA GLU A 24 -0.44 11.98 10.24
C GLU A 24 0.67 12.43 11.22
N PRO A 25 0.53 12.14 12.53
CA PRO A 25 1.57 12.47 13.50
C PRO A 25 2.88 11.74 13.18
N ALA A 26 3.97 12.24 13.77
CA ALA A 26 5.29 11.65 13.57
C ALA A 26 5.26 10.13 13.79
N THR A 27 5.93 9.41 12.89
CA THR A 27 5.94 7.95 12.90
C THR A 27 6.36 7.44 14.28
N PRO A 28 5.58 6.55 14.91
CA PRO A 28 5.97 5.96 16.18
C PRO A 28 7.30 5.21 16.03
N HIS A 29 8.04 5.08 17.13
CA HIS A 29 9.31 4.36 17.14
C HIS A 29 9.13 2.92 16.66
N SER A 30 10.11 2.43 15.90
CA SER A 30 10.09 1.08 15.37
C SER A 30 10.06 0.05 16.50
N ILE A 31 9.18 -0.93 16.38
CA ILE A 31 9.16 -2.08 17.28
C ILE A 31 10.37 -2.95 16.92
N VAL A 32 11.24 -3.22 17.90
CA VAL A 32 12.36 -4.14 17.73
C VAL A 32 11.79 -5.56 17.65
N THR A 33 11.98 -6.21 16.51
CA THR A 33 11.62 -7.63 16.35
C THR A 33 12.59 -8.50 17.13
N SER A 34 12.08 -9.39 17.99
CA SER A 34 12.91 -10.37 18.70
C SER A 34 13.66 -11.25 17.72
N GLU A 35 14.95 -11.49 17.98
CA GLU A 35 15.83 -12.37 17.20
C GLU A 35 15.35 -13.82 17.19
N ASP A 36 14.67 -14.28 18.25
CA ASP A 36 14.04 -15.60 18.34
C ASP A 36 12.91 -15.83 17.31
N ARG A 37 12.43 -14.77 16.67
CA ARG A 37 11.32 -14.82 15.70
C ARG A 37 11.76 -14.51 14.28
N MET A 38 13.04 -14.78 13.96
CA MET A 38 13.52 -14.65 12.60
C MET A 38 12.82 -15.65 11.68
N LEU A 39 12.29 -15.17 10.55
CA LEU A 39 11.62 -16.01 9.58
C LEU A 39 12.64 -16.93 8.90
N SER A 40 12.43 -18.24 8.95
CA SER A 40 13.26 -19.19 8.20
C SER A 40 13.12 -19.04 6.68
N HIS A 41 11.98 -18.50 6.23
CA HIS A 41 11.69 -18.26 4.82
C HIS A 41 11.28 -16.78 4.64
N PRO A 42 12.03 -16.00 3.85
CA PRO A 42 11.65 -14.61 3.59
C PRO A 42 10.33 -14.55 2.79
N PRO A 43 9.48 -13.55 3.04
CA PRO A 43 8.27 -13.36 2.23
C PRO A 43 8.66 -13.03 0.80
N ILE A 44 8.11 -13.79 -0.14
CA ILE A 44 8.22 -13.51 -1.57
C ILE A 44 6.93 -12.79 -1.97
N ALA A 45 7.06 -11.60 -2.54
CA ALA A 45 5.92 -10.88 -3.08
C ALA A 45 5.39 -11.61 -4.32
N ASP A 46 4.16 -12.12 -4.24
CA ASP A 46 3.44 -12.69 -5.37
C ASP A 46 2.28 -11.78 -5.76
N CYS A 47 2.61 -10.66 -6.41
CA CYS A 47 1.62 -9.68 -6.89
C CYS A 47 0.64 -10.32 -7.88
N ALA A 48 1.08 -11.29 -8.69
CA ALA A 48 0.23 -11.96 -9.67
C ALA A 48 -0.92 -12.74 -9.02
N SER A 49 -0.71 -13.31 -7.83
CA SER A 49 -1.78 -13.91 -7.04
C SER A 49 -2.85 -12.89 -6.61
N TYR A 50 -2.42 -11.72 -6.13
CA TYR A 50 -3.33 -10.63 -5.77
C TYR A 50 -4.08 -10.05 -6.97
N ASP A 51 -3.42 -9.93 -8.13
CA ASP A 51 -4.02 -9.43 -9.37
C ASP A 51 -5.15 -10.36 -9.85
N ARG A 52 -4.97 -11.68 -9.71
CA ARG A 52 -6.02 -12.66 -10.00
C ARG A 52 -7.20 -12.53 -9.05
N LEU A 53 -6.95 -12.32 -7.75
CA LEU A 53 -8.00 -12.14 -6.75
C LEU A 53 -8.77 -10.83 -6.92
N ARG A 54 -8.12 -9.77 -7.40
CA ARG A 54 -8.77 -8.51 -7.78
C ARG A 54 -9.68 -8.63 -9.00
N GLY A 55 -9.64 -9.78 -9.70
CA GLY A 55 -10.60 -10.16 -10.72
C GLY A 55 -10.74 -9.11 -11.82
N TYR A 56 -9.73 -8.94 -12.67
CA TYR A 56 -9.79 -8.21 -13.97
C TYR A 56 -10.44 -6.80 -14.02
N ASP A 57 -10.85 -6.20 -12.91
CA ASP A 57 -11.23 -4.77 -12.82
C ASP A 57 -10.06 -3.90 -12.35
N ALA A 58 -8.84 -4.45 -12.29
CA ALA A 58 -7.63 -3.65 -12.09
C ALA A 58 -7.23 -2.83 -13.34
N ALA A 59 -8.01 -2.92 -14.43
CA ALA A 59 -7.79 -2.24 -15.71
C ALA A 59 -9.00 -1.37 -16.16
N ALA A 60 -9.83 -0.90 -15.22
CA ALA A 60 -10.87 0.10 -15.47
C ALA A 60 -10.55 1.41 -14.73
#